data_AF-K9QMI0-F1
#
_entry.id   AF-K9QMI0-F1
#
_cell.length_a   1.000
_cell.length_b   1.000
_cell.length_c   1.000
_cell.angle_alpha   90.00
_cell.angle_beta   90.00
_cell.angle_gamma   90.00
#
_symmetry.space_group_name_H-M   'P 1'
#
loop_
_entity.id
_entity.type
_entity.pdbx_description
1 polymer ?
#
loop_
_entity_poly.entity_id
_entity_poly.type
_entity_poly.pdbx_seq_one_letter_code
_entity_poly.pdbx_strand_id
1 'polypeptide(L)'
;MTTTKYQAMSLNELRRYVLTHREDITAFHVYIDRSKSEGRMISLDINDDNWEDKVKKAIKDSSTAIRWYCDKTVENSVEFQAISQWWSQLNNKSVTIYHITGMEIDKETGIWEAIQLTPPVQLKIVEPRLEIGQFTTLVQYKDQDGFPNQIEAVAIDLDIEKQNLFIWPNTSAEVFIFSHETTL
;
A
#
# COMPACT_ATOMS: atom_id res chain seq x y z
N MET A 1 -13.38 -27.47 22.98
CA MET A 1 -11.95 -27.74 22.75
C MET A 1 -11.74 -27.97 21.26
N THR A 2 -11.12 -27.03 20.55
CA THR A 2 -10.68 -27.18 19.14
C THR A 2 -9.37 -26.42 18.89
N THR A 3 -8.54 -26.26 19.92
CA THR A 3 -7.39 -25.33 19.90
C THR A 3 -6.06 -26.04 19.59
N THR A 4 -6.01 -26.90 18.56
CA THR A 4 -4.77 -27.67 18.28
C THR A 4 -4.43 -27.85 16.79
N LYS A 5 -5.22 -27.33 15.83
CA LYS A 5 -4.95 -27.57 14.40
C LYS A 5 -3.94 -26.59 13.78
N TYR A 6 -3.98 -25.31 14.13
CA TYR A 6 -3.17 -24.27 13.46
C TYR A 6 -1.71 -24.24 13.89
N GLN A 7 -1.43 -24.56 15.16
CA GLN A 7 -0.06 -24.53 15.69
C GLN A 7 0.86 -25.56 15.03
N ALA A 8 0.29 -26.68 14.55
CA ALA A 8 1.02 -27.75 13.88
C ALA A 8 1.23 -27.50 12.37
N MET A 9 0.57 -26.49 11.78
CA MET A 9 0.73 -26.15 10.36
C MET A 9 1.97 -25.26 10.16
N SER A 10 2.74 -25.56 9.11
CA SER A 10 3.75 -24.64 8.61
C SER A 10 3.11 -23.36 8.08
N LEU A 11 3.87 -22.26 8.00
CA LEU A 11 3.36 -20.96 7.53
C LEU A 11 2.66 -21.05 6.16
N ASN A 12 3.17 -21.91 5.26
CA ASN A 12 2.60 -22.13 3.93
C ASN A 12 1.30 -22.94 3.96
N GLU A 13 1.21 -23.95 4.82
CA GLU A 13 -0.01 -24.75 5.02
C GLU A 13 -1.11 -23.90 5.66
N LEU A 14 -0.73 -23.08 6.64
CA LEU A 14 -1.61 -22.15 7.32
C LEU A 14 -2.12 -21.07 6.36
N ARG A 15 -1.26 -20.55 5.48
CA ARG A 15 -1.66 -19.65 4.38
C ARG A 15 -2.69 -20.29 3.45
N ARG A 16 -2.45 -21.52 3.01
CA ARG A 16 -3.34 -22.22 2.08
C ARG A 16 -4.69 -22.55 2.71
N TYR A 17 -4.70 -22.86 4.01
CA TYR A 17 -5.90 -23.11 4.78
C TYR A 17 -6.77 -21.84 4.91
N VAL A 18 -6.16 -20.71 5.30
CA VAL A 18 -6.85 -19.41 5.43
C VAL A 18 -7.43 -18.93 4.09
N LEU A 19 -6.74 -19.17 2.98
CA LEU A 19 -7.23 -18.79 1.65
C LEU A 19 -8.47 -19.59 1.22
N THR A 20 -8.64 -20.81 1.72
CA THR A 20 -9.76 -21.71 1.41
C THR A 20 -10.90 -21.63 2.43
N HIS A 21 -10.64 -21.13 3.64
CA HIS A 21 -11.60 -21.02 4.75
C HIS A 21 -11.55 -19.60 5.33
N ARG A 22 -12.05 -18.64 4.55
CA ARG A 22 -11.92 -17.19 4.83
C ARG A 22 -12.75 -16.72 6.02
N GLU A 23 -13.75 -17.50 6.40
CA GLU A 23 -14.61 -17.32 7.56
C GLU A 23 -13.95 -17.74 8.89
N ASP A 24 -12.82 -18.44 8.83
CA ASP A 24 -12.08 -18.90 10.01
C ASP A 24 -11.10 -17.83 10.51
N ILE A 25 -11.66 -16.87 11.26
CA ILE A 25 -10.93 -15.71 11.82
C ILE A 25 -9.80 -16.16 12.77
N THR A 26 -9.95 -17.31 13.41
CA THR A 26 -8.91 -17.84 14.33
C THR A 26 -7.69 -18.33 13.55
N ALA A 27 -7.90 -19.04 12.43
CA ALA A 27 -6.82 -19.46 11.55
C ALA A 27 -6.08 -18.26 10.95
N PHE A 28 -6.82 -17.20 10.60
CA PHE A 28 -6.28 -15.95 10.08
C PHE A 28 -5.36 -15.27 11.11
N HIS A 29 -5.79 -15.14 12.37
CA HIS A 29 -4.97 -14.51 13.41
C HIS A 29 -3.66 -15.27 13.67
N VAL A 30 -3.71 -16.61 13.72
CA VAL A 30 -2.50 -17.44 13.92
C VAL A 30 -1.53 -17.33 12.74
N TYR A 31 -2.03 -17.18 11.52
CA TYR A 31 -1.20 -16.95 10.33
C TYR A 31 -0.48 -15.61 10.40
N ILE A 32 -1.18 -14.55 10.78
CA ILE A 32 -0.62 -13.21 10.93
C ILE A 32 0.48 -13.19 12.00
N ASP A 33 0.23 -13.76 13.18
CA ASP A 33 1.20 -13.78 14.28
C ASP A 33 2.47 -14.56 13.90
N ARG A 34 2.33 -15.67 13.18
CA ARG A 34 3.47 -16.49 12.76
C ARG A 34 4.26 -15.85 11.63
N SER A 35 3.60 -15.18 10.68
CA SER A 35 4.25 -14.42 9.60
C SER A 35 5.10 -13.27 10.14
N LYS A 36 4.65 -12.59 11.20
CA LYS A 36 5.41 -11.54 11.91
C LYS A 36 6.67 -12.10 12.58
N SER A 37 6.56 -13.26 13.24
CA SER A 37 7.68 -13.87 13.97
C SER A 37 8.82 -14.39 13.10
N GLU A 38 8.54 -14.73 11.83
CA GLU A 38 9.55 -15.26 10.90
C GLU A 38 10.32 -14.17 10.11
N GLY A 39 10.09 -12.88 10.38
CA GLY A 39 10.92 -11.79 9.84
C GLY A 39 10.90 -11.62 8.32
N ARG A 40 9.83 -12.03 7.63
CA ARG A 40 9.72 -12.04 6.17
C ARG A 40 9.11 -10.75 5.57
N MET A 41 9.57 -9.55 5.96
CA MET A 41 8.99 -8.28 5.48
C MET A 41 10.04 -7.21 5.11
N ILE A 42 9.76 -6.41 4.08
CA ILE A 42 10.77 -5.85 3.14
C ILE A 42 11.19 -4.40 3.43
N SER A 43 12.48 -4.10 3.26
CA SER A 43 13.04 -2.74 3.23
C SER A 43 13.46 -2.35 1.79
N LEU A 44 13.25 -1.08 1.38
CA LEU A 44 13.60 -0.55 0.06
C LEU A 44 14.66 0.56 0.19
N ASP A 45 15.66 0.50 -0.69
CA ASP A 45 16.77 1.45 -0.86
C ASP A 45 16.82 1.81 -2.36
N ILE A 46 16.91 3.11 -2.66
CA ILE A 46 16.68 3.75 -3.96
C ILE A 46 17.98 3.95 -4.75
N ASN A 47 19.15 3.74 -4.16
CA ASN A 47 20.42 3.65 -4.90
C ASN A 47 20.70 2.23 -5.46
N ASP A 48 19.69 1.36 -5.43
CA ASP A 48 19.78 -0.04 -5.84
C ASP A 48 19.33 -0.20 -7.31
N ASP A 49 20.21 -0.78 -8.14
CA ASP A 49 19.93 -1.11 -9.54
C ASP A 49 18.67 -2.00 -9.72
N ASN A 50 18.14 -2.59 -8.64
CA ASN A 50 16.95 -3.45 -8.63
C ASN A 50 15.67 -2.77 -8.09
N TRP A 51 15.57 -1.45 -8.15
CA TRP A 51 14.39 -0.71 -7.66
C TRP A 51 13.07 -1.17 -8.32
N GLU A 52 13.09 -1.63 -9.57
CA GLU A 52 11.90 -2.17 -10.26
C GLU A 52 11.36 -3.45 -9.59
N ASP A 53 12.24 -4.38 -9.24
CA ASP A 53 11.88 -5.61 -8.53
C ASP A 53 11.35 -5.32 -7.13
N LYS A 54 11.90 -4.29 -6.50
CA LYS A 54 11.47 -3.75 -5.22
C LYS A 54 10.06 -3.15 -5.28
N VAL A 55 9.72 -2.43 -6.35
CA VAL A 55 8.35 -1.94 -6.62
C VAL A 55 7.40 -3.11 -6.87
N LYS A 56 7.77 -4.08 -7.70
CA LYS A 56 6.99 -5.31 -7.93
C LYS A 56 6.73 -6.07 -6.62
N LYS A 57 7.73 -6.15 -5.75
CA LYS A 57 7.62 -6.78 -4.42
C LYS A 57 6.76 -5.95 -3.46
N ALA A 58 6.79 -4.62 -3.54
CA ALA A 58 5.96 -3.73 -2.73
C ALA A 58 4.47 -3.83 -3.10
N ILE A 59 4.15 -3.97 -4.40
CA ILE A 59 2.79 -4.24 -4.88
C ILE A 59 2.29 -5.60 -4.36
N LYS A 60 3.15 -6.62 -4.35
CA LYS A 60 2.86 -7.94 -3.77
C LYS A 60 2.63 -7.89 -2.25
N ASP A 61 3.31 -6.98 -1.56
CA ASP A 61 3.26 -6.81 -0.10
C ASP A 61 2.11 -5.90 0.38
N SER A 62 1.47 -5.09 -0.48
CA SER A 62 0.38 -4.18 -0.05
C SER A 62 -0.82 -4.91 0.58
N SER A 63 -0.87 -6.24 0.50
CA SER A 63 -1.80 -7.11 1.25
C SER A 63 -1.73 -6.96 2.79
N THR A 64 -0.73 -6.26 3.33
CA THR A 64 -0.57 -5.95 4.77
C THR A 64 -0.73 -4.47 5.12
N ALA A 65 -1.02 -3.62 4.14
CA ALA A 65 -1.17 -2.17 4.32
C ALA A 65 -2.53 -1.80 4.92
N ILE A 66 -2.60 -0.62 5.56
CA ILE A 66 -3.91 -0.02 5.90
C ILE A 66 -4.57 0.34 4.57
N ARG A 67 -5.67 -0.33 4.27
CA ARG A 67 -6.38 -0.19 3.00
C ARG A 67 -7.68 0.57 3.17
N TRP A 68 -7.79 1.67 2.46
CA TRP A 68 -9.01 2.46 2.33
C TRP A 68 -9.61 2.26 0.94
N TYR A 69 -10.89 1.87 0.91
CA TYR A 69 -11.70 1.83 -0.30
C TYR A 69 -12.72 2.95 -0.23
N CYS A 70 -12.90 3.65 -1.34
CA CYS A 70 -13.75 4.85 -1.38
C CYS A 70 -15.25 4.54 -1.38
N ASP A 71 -15.63 3.26 -1.46
CA ASP A 71 -17.01 2.79 -1.30
C ASP A 71 -17.44 2.70 0.18
N LYS A 72 -16.50 2.77 1.12
CA LYS A 72 -16.77 2.89 2.55
C LYS A 72 -17.10 4.36 2.85
N THR A 73 -18.37 4.72 2.85
CA THR A 73 -18.87 6.12 2.97
C THR A 73 -18.72 6.74 4.37
N VAL A 74 -17.73 6.36 5.17
CA VAL A 74 -17.60 6.78 6.56
C VAL A 74 -16.25 7.47 6.80
N GLU A 75 -16.25 8.81 6.87
CA GLU A 75 -15.07 9.64 7.18
C GLU A 75 -14.39 9.27 8.52
N ASN A 76 -15.14 8.65 9.43
CA ASN A 76 -14.67 8.19 10.74
C ASN A 76 -14.09 6.77 10.73
N SER A 77 -13.79 6.20 9.56
CA SER A 77 -13.07 4.93 9.53
C SER A 77 -11.68 5.12 10.12
N VAL A 78 -11.24 4.15 10.91
CA VAL A 78 -9.92 4.19 11.55
C VAL A 78 -8.83 4.18 10.48
N GLU A 79 -9.08 3.49 9.37
CA GLU A 79 -8.20 3.40 8.21
C GLU A 79 -8.02 4.75 7.52
N PHE A 80 -9.09 5.46 7.19
CA PHE A 80 -9.00 6.76 6.54
C PHE A 80 -8.33 7.79 7.45
N GLN A 81 -8.65 7.80 8.75
CA GLN A 81 -8.03 8.71 9.70
C GLN A 81 -6.52 8.46 9.83
N ALA A 82 -6.08 7.20 9.89
CA ALA A 82 -4.67 6.86 9.92
C ALA A 82 -3.94 7.32 8.65
N ILE A 83 -4.53 7.09 7.47
CA ILE A 83 -3.97 7.51 6.19
C ILE A 83 -3.92 9.03 6.07
N SER A 84 -5.00 9.73 6.45
CA SER A 84 -5.09 11.19 6.43
C SER A 84 -4.06 11.83 7.37
N GLN A 85 -3.92 11.28 8.58
CA GLN A 85 -2.91 11.73 9.53
C GLN A 85 -1.50 11.54 8.97
N TRP A 86 -1.20 10.37 8.41
CA TRP A 86 0.11 10.11 7.80
C TRP A 86 0.38 11.06 6.62
N TRP A 87 -0.58 11.24 5.72
CA TRP A 87 -0.46 12.14 4.57
C TRP A 87 -0.20 13.58 5.01
N SER A 88 -0.89 14.05 6.04
CA SER A 88 -0.70 15.41 6.58
C SER A 88 0.71 15.65 7.13
N GLN A 89 1.37 14.60 7.64
CA GLN A 89 2.74 14.69 8.17
C GLN A 89 3.80 14.87 7.08
N LEU A 90 3.45 14.62 5.81
CA LEU A 90 4.35 14.89 4.69
C LEU A 90 4.44 16.38 4.34
N ASN A 91 3.71 17.26 5.02
CA ASN A 91 3.78 18.69 4.76
C ASN A 91 5.23 19.20 4.95
N ASN A 92 5.74 19.86 3.93
CA ASN A 92 7.12 20.31 3.79
C ASN A 92 8.18 19.21 3.78
N LYS A 93 7.82 17.95 3.50
CA LYS A 93 8.78 16.85 3.36
C LYS A 93 9.05 16.53 1.89
N SER A 94 10.29 16.15 1.61
CA SER A 94 10.65 15.57 0.31
C SER A 94 10.16 14.14 0.23
N VAL A 95 9.56 13.80 -0.91
CA VAL A 95 9.09 12.46 -1.22
C VAL A 95 9.54 12.08 -2.62
N THR A 96 9.72 10.78 -2.83
CA THR A 96 9.94 10.20 -4.14
C THR A 96 8.62 9.64 -4.63
N ILE A 97 8.16 10.13 -5.78
CA ILE A 97 6.93 9.67 -6.43
C ILE A 97 7.30 8.71 -7.55
N TYR A 98 6.79 7.50 -7.46
CA TYR A 98 6.81 6.54 -8.56
C TYR A 98 5.43 6.53 -9.22
N HIS A 99 5.43 6.50 -10.55
CA HIS A 99 4.20 6.37 -11.31
C HIS A 99 4.31 5.14 -12.21
N ILE A 100 3.44 4.18 -11.95
CA ILE A 100 3.27 2.97 -12.75
C ILE A 100 2.15 3.29 -13.74
N THR A 101 2.44 3.26 -15.04
CA THR A 101 1.46 3.56 -16.10
C THR A 101 0.91 2.31 -16.79
N GLY A 102 1.41 1.14 -16.40
CA GLY A 102 0.92 -0.13 -16.90
C GLY A 102 1.12 -1.23 -15.87
N MET A 103 0.03 -1.94 -15.56
CA MET A 103 0.03 -3.14 -14.74
C MET A 103 -0.65 -4.30 -15.46
N GLU A 104 -0.11 -5.50 -15.32
CA GLU A 104 -0.74 -6.74 -15.76
C GLU A 104 -0.92 -7.70 -14.58
N ILE A 105 -2.03 -8.43 -14.54
CA ILE A 105 -2.18 -9.53 -13.60
C ILE A 105 -1.43 -10.73 -14.14
N ASP A 106 -0.43 -11.20 -13.41
CA ASP A 106 0.14 -12.52 -13.61
C ASP A 106 -0.97 -13.56 -13.41
N LYS A 107 -1.29 -14.28 -14.48
CA LYS A 107 -2.40 -15.24 -14.54
C LYS A 107 -2.18 -16.47 -13.65
N GLU A 108 -0.94 -16.80 -13.32
CA GLU A 108 -0.60 -17.94 -12.46
C GLU A 108 -0.67 -17.57 -10.98
N THR A 109 -0.24 -16.36 -10.64
CA THR A 109 -0.15 -15.93 -9.23
C THR A 109 -1.30 -15.02 -8.78
N GLY A 110 -2.03 -14.42 -9.73
CA GLY A 110 -3.08 -13.43 -9.47
C GLY A 110 -2.54 -12.10 -8.94
N ILE A 111 -1.24 -11.84 -9.08
CA ILE A 111 -0.56 -10.65 -8.58
C ILE A 111 -0.44 -9.63 -9.71
N TRP A 112 -0.66 -8.36 -9.40
CA TRP A 112 -0.41 -7.26 -10.34
C TRP A 112 1.09 -7.00 -10.45
N GLU A 113 1.61 -7.04 -11.67
CA GLU A 113 2.99 -6.73 -12.01
C GLU A 113 3.06 -5.42 -12.79
N ALA A 114 3.98 -4.54 -12.39
CA ALA A 114 4.28 -3.33 -13.15
C ALA A 114 4.98 -3.71 -14.47
N ILE A 115 4.40 -3.30 -15.59
CA ILE A 115 4.95 -3.49 -16.93
C ILE A 115 5.45 -2.18 -17.56
N GLN A 116 5.02 -1.03 -17.02
CA GLN A 116 5.49 0.28 -17.45
C GLN A 116 5.64 1.23 -16.25
N LEU A 117 6.83 1.78 -16.10
CA LEU A 117 7.22 2.67 -15.00
C LEU A 117 7.77 3.97 -15.58
N THR A 118 7.37 5.11 -15.03
CA THR A 118 8.06 6.37 -15.31
C THR A 118 9.26 6.53 -14.37
N PRO A 119 10.29 7.29 -14.78
CA PRO A 119 11.35 7.67 -13.86
C PRO A 119 10.77 8.32 -12.59
N PRO A 120 11.32 8.02 -11.40
CA PRO A 120 10.86 8.61 -10.16
C PRO A 120 11.06 10.11 -10.14
N VAL A 121 10.07 10.83 -9.60
CA VAL A 121 10.13 12.29 -9.42
C VAL A 121 10.29 12.58 -7.95
N GLN A 122 11.37 13.28 -7.58
CA GLN A 122 11.53 13.82 -6.24
C GLN A 122 10.92 15.21 -6.18
N LEU A 123 10.02 15.44 -5.22
CA LEU A 123 9.47 16.76 -4.96
C LEU A 123 9.16 16.95 -3.48
N LYS A 124 8.98 18.20 -3.08
CA LYS A 124 8.52 18.56 -1.75
C LYS A 124 7.00 18.68 -1.75
N ILE A 125 6.35 17.95 -0.84
CA ILE A 125 4.90 18.02 -0.64
C ILE A 125 4.57 19.24 0.23
N VAL A 126 3.64 20.07 -0.22
CA VAL A 126 3.15 21.25 0.49
C VAL A 126 1.63 21.19 0.59
N GLU A 127 1.07 21.53 1.76
CA GLU A 127 -0.38 21.48 2.01
C GLU A 127 -1.06 20.15 1.60
N PRO A 128 -0.55 18.97 2.02
CA PRO A 128 -1.18 17.69 1.71
C PRO A 128 -2.56 17.60 2.37
N ARG A 129 -3.59 17.23 1.59
CA ARG A 129 -4.96 17.02 2.06
C ARG A 129 -5.58 15.79 1.40
N LEU A 130 -6.46 15.12 2.13
CA LEU A 130 -7.35 14.08 1.60
C LEU A 130 -8.79 14.54 1.79
N GLU A 131 -9.60 14.40 0.74
CA GLU A 131 -11.03 14.70 0.78
C GLU A 131 -11.82 13.48 0.29
N ILE A 132 -12.82 13.05 1.05
CA ILE A 132 -13.68 11.93 0.66
C ILE A 132 -14.75 12.46 -0.29
N GLY A 133 -14.75 11.94 -1.51
CA GLY A 133 -15.82 12.10 -2.48
C GLY A 133 -16.82 10.94 -2.42
N GLN A 134 -17.82 10.98 -3.30
CA GLN A 134 -18.91 10.00 -3.33
C GLN A 134 -18.45 8.60 -3.75
N PHE A 135 -17.44 8.51 -4.63
CA PHE A 135 -16.92 7.25 -5.18
C PHE A 135 -15.38 7.21 -5.23
N THR A 136 -14.73 8.30 -4.84
CA THR A 136 -13.29 8.49 -4.90
C THR A 136 -12.82 9.26 -3.67
N THR A 137 -11.55 9.15 -3.35
CA THR A 137 -10.86 10.04 -2.41
C THR A 137 -9.94 10.93 -3.21
N LEU A 138 -10.07 12.24 -3.04
CA LEU A 138 -9.21 13.21 -3.69
C LEU A 138 -7.94 13.37 -2.85
N VAL A 139 -6.81 12.97 -3.43
CA VAL A 139 -5.49 13.16 -2.83
C VAL A 139 -4.90 14.45 -3.38
N GLN A 140 -4.78 15.47 -2.54
CA GLN A 140 -4.35 16.80 -2.93
C GLN A 140 -3.02 17.17 -2.28
N TYR A 141 -2.18 17.88 -3.02
CA TYR A 141 -0.97 18.53 -2.54
C TYR A 141 -0.56 19.65 -3.48
N LYS A 142 0.31 20.54 -3.02
CA LYS A 142 1.09 21.45 -3.86
C LYS A 142 2.52 20.94 -3.94
N ASP A 143 3.17 21.17 -5.08
CA ASP A 143 4.62 20.97 -5.16
C ASP A 143 5.38 22.15 -4.54
N GLN A 144 6.71 22.08 -4.61
CA GLN A 144 7.63 23.11 -4.10
C GLN A 144 7.47 24.48 -4.75
N ASP A 145 6.92 24.54 -5.96
CA ASP A 145 6.66 25.76 -6.72
C ASP A 145 5.24 26.30 -6.48
N GLY A 146 4.45 25.58 -5.67
CA GLY A 146 3.09 25.94 -5.31
C GLY A 146 2.04 25.51 -6.34
N PHE A 147 2.41 24.70 -7.34
CA PHE A 147 1.44 24.19 -8.31
C PHE A 147 0.54 23.14 -7.65
N PRO A 148 -0.79 23.28 -7.79
CA PRO A 148 -1.72 22.33 -7.21
C PRO A 148 -1.71 21.02 -8.02
N ASN A 149 -1.62 19.91 -7.30
CA ASN A 149 -1.70 18.55 -7.81
C ASN A 149 -2.85 17.83 -7.10
N GLN A 150 -3.62 17.06 -7.87
CA GLN A 150 -4.71 16.27 -7.34
C GLN A 150 -4.82 14.93 -8.08
N ILE A 151 -5.11 13.87 -7.33
CA ILE A 151 -5.29 12.51 -7.86
C ILE A 151 -6.60 11.98 -7.29
N GLU A 152 -7.51 11.56 -8.18
CA GLU A 152 -8.75 10.88 -7.78
C GLU A 152 -8.47 9.39 -7.59
N ALA A 153 -8.53 8.93 -6.33
CA ALA A 153 -8.26 7.56 -5.95
C ALA A 153 -9.56 6.78 -5.76
N VAL A 154 -9.64 5.54 -6.23
CA VAL A 154 -10.70 4.58 -5.84
C VAL A 154 -10.29 3.73 -4.64
N ALA A 155 -8.99 3.58 -4.42
CA ALA A 155 -8.42 2.97 -3.23
C ALA A 155 -7.08 3.63 -2.86
N ILE A 156 -6.76 3.59 -1.57
CA ILE A 156 -5.48 4.05 -1.03
C ILE A 156 -4.95 3.00 -0.07
N ASP A 157 -3.70 2.60 -0.25
CA ASP A 157 -3.01 1.69 0.67
C ASP A 157 -1.85 2.41 1.33
N LEU A 158 -1.78 2.37 2.66
CA LEU A 158 -0.63 2.87 3.41
C LEU A 158 0.16 1.72 4.03
N ASP A 159 1.38 1.54 3.54
CA ASP A 159 2.39 0.71 4.18
C ASP A 159 3.14 1.56 5.21
N ILE A 160 2.70 1.49 6.47
CA ILE A 160 3.28 2.26 7.58
C ILE A 160 4.75 1.91 7.80
N GLU A 161 5.12 0.64 7.64
CA GLU A 161 6.50 0.20 7.90
C GLU A 161 7.46 0.78 6.87
N LYS A 162 7.04 0.81 5.60
CA LYS A 162 7.86 1.32 4.49
C LYS A 162 7.66 2.80 4.18
N GLN A 163 6.76 3.47 4.90
CA GLN A 163 6.39 4.87 4.66
C GLN A 163 5.99 5.10 3.19
N ASN A 164 5.24 4.15 2.63
CA ASN A 164 4.78 4.18 1.25
C ASN A 164 3.27 4.32 1.20
N LEU A 165 2.79 5.30 0.44
CA LEU A 165 1.38 5.48 0.14
C LEU A 165 1.12 5.13 -1.32
N PHE A 166 0.31 4.10 -1.53
CA PHE A 166 -0.15 3.67 -2.85
C PHE A 166 -1.51 4.29 -3.11
N ILE A 167 -1.62 4.98 -4.23
CA ILE A 167 -2.86 5.61 -4.68
C ILE A 167 -3.26 4.89 -5.95
N TRP A 168 -4.44 4.29 -5.91
CA TRP A 168 -5.04 3.54 -7.01
C TRP A 168 -6.11 4.43 -7.65
N PRO A 169 -5.85 5.02 -8.82
CA PRO A 169 -6.87 5.78 -9.53
C PRO A 169 -7.92 4.85 -10.14
N ASN A 170 -9.01 5.42 -10.65
CA ASN A 170 -10.06 4.64 -11.32
C ASN A 170 -9.61 3.98 -12.64
N THR A 171 -8.39 4.24 -13.09
CA THR A 171 -7.74 3.60 -14.23
C THR A 171 -7.08 2.29 -13.78
N SER A 172 -7.55 1.16 -14.30
CA SER A 172 -7.18 -0.20 -13.87
C SER A 172 -5.72 -0.61 -14.09
N ALA A 173 -4.86 0.31 -14.52
CA ALA A 173 -3.48 0.05 -14.92
C ALA A 173 -2.49 1.08 -14.35
N GLU A 174 -2.95 2.03 -13.53
CA GLU A 174 -2.10 3.08 -12.99
C GLU A 174 -2.01 2.99 -11.46
N VAL A 175 -0.84 3.32 -10.92
CA VAL A 175 -0.61 3.48 -9.48
C VAL A 175 0.40 4.57 -9.25
N PHE A 176 0.11 5.46 -8.29
CA PHE A 176 1.08 6.39 -7.75
C PHE A 176 1.58 5.88 -6.40
N ILE A 177 2.89 5.88 -6.22
CA ILE A 177 3.52 5.47 -4.97
C ILE A 177 4.29 6.67 -4.43
N PHE A 178 3.87 7.18 -3.29
CA PHE A 178 4.57 8.24 -2.57
C PHE A 178 5.42 7.58 -1.50
N SER A 179 6.74 7.62 -1.69
CA SER A 179 7.71 7.08 -0.76
C SER A 179 8.40 8.20 0.00
N HIS A 180 8.32 8.16 1.32
CA HIS A 180 9.05 9.08 2.19
C HIS A 180 10.22 8.35 2.84
N GLU A 181 11.44 8.60 2.36
CA GLU A 181 12.64 8.08 3.01
C GLU A 181 12.78 8.73 4.39
N THR A 182 12.68 7.91 5.44
CA THR A 182 13.12 8.32 6.77
C THR A 182 14.63 8.14 6.79
N THR A 183 15.38 9.23 6.86
CA THR A 183 16.82 9.18 7.10
C THR A 183 17.03 8.43 8.43
N LEU A 184 17.65 7.25 8.37
CA LEU A 184 18.04 6.44 9.52
C LEU A 184 18.94 7.22 10.48
#